data_AF-J9ESK1-F1
#
_entry.id   AF-J9ESK1-F1
#
_cell.length_a   1.000
_cell.length_b   1.000
_cell.length_c   1.000
_cell.angle_alpha   90.00
_cell.angle_beta   90.00
_cell.angle_gamma   90.00
#
_symmetry.space_group_name_H-M   'P 1'
#
loop_
_entity.id
_entity.type
_entity.pdbx_description
1 polymer ?
#
loop_
_entity_poly.entity_id
_entity_poly.type
_entity_poly.pdbx_seq_one_letter_code
_entity_poly.pdbx_strand_id
1 'polypeptide(L)'
;MIGELFDSDGVTSAVGGIYIFIGITGSLGNVTTLLMITCCRMYRLSAYTIMANLALADAIMLIVAGLVCGLNIIQVPFLNYDNTTNNSAEILLIPLNSSNFMTDPIKMAEIKSELYNVNRSQFNTLLEDLHFSVFLLSFLEIAAWTAGIISHALLGINRCVAICFYRTRAKTINRVSFALIGSTITWLIGIITAYIGTMPVPLMGIRTDMWTVSFLSTAGRRP
;
A
#
# COMPACT_ATOMS: atom_id res chain seq x y z
N MET A 1 -2.44 -34.59 5.10
CA MET A 1 -1.72 -33.85 6.14
C MET A 1 -0.34 -33.35 5.73
N ILE A 2 0.65 -34.17 5.33
CA ILE A 2 1.94 -33.64 4.79
C ILE A 2 1.81 -33.08 3.36
N GLY A 3 0.94 -33.65 2.52
CA GLY A 3 0.67 -33.13 1.17
C GLY A 3 -0.06 -31.78 1.14
N GLU A 4 -0.83 -31.42 2.18
CA GLU A 4 -1.57 -30.15 2.25
C GLU A 4 -0.69 -28.99 2.73
N LEU A 5 0.37 -29.29 3.50
CA LEU A 5 1.31 -28.27 3.99
C LEU A 5 2.19 -27.73 2.84
N PHE A 6 2.70 -28.63 1.99
CA PHE A 6 3.47 -28.26 0.80
C PHE A 6 2.62 -27.55 -0.27
N ASP A 7 1.33 -27.88 -0.37
CA ASP A 7 0.42 -27.22 -1.32
C ASP A 7 0.08 -25.79 -0.86
N SER A 8 -0.13 -25.55 0.45
CA SER A 8 -0.39 -24.21 1.00
C SER A 8 0.81 -23.27 0.91
N ASP A 9 2.02 -23.77 1.18
CA ASP A 9 3.25 -22.97 1.09
C ASP A 9 3.61 -22.66 -0.38
N GLY A 10 3.39 -23.62 -1.28
CA GLY A 10 3.53 -23.42 -2.72
C GLY A 10 2.54 -22.37 -3.26
N VAL A 11 1.28 -22.42 -2.84
CA VAL A 11 0.24 -21.48 -3.27
C VAL A 11 0.50 -20.06 -2.76
N THR A 12 0.89 -19.89 -1.49
CA THR A 12 1.20 -18.57 -0.93
C THR A 12 2.42 -17.94 -1.60
N SER A 13 3.49 -18.72 -1.83
CA SER A 13 4.66 -18.26 -2.57
C SER A 13 4.33 -17.92 -4.03
N ALA A 14 3.46 -18.69 -4.68
CA ALA A 14 3.04 -18.42 -6.06
C ALA A 14 2.20 -17.14 -6.16
N VAL A 15 1.26 -16.94 -5.23
CA VAL A 15 0.44 -15.72 -5.16
C VAL A 15 1.34 -14.50 -4.94
N GLY A 16 2.25 -14.54 -3.96
CA GLY A 16 3.20 -13.45 -3.74
C GLY A 16 4.05 -13.15 -4.99
N GLY A 17 4.53 -14.19 -5.68
CA GLY A 17 5.27 -14.06 -6.93
C GLY A 17 4.48 -13.39 -8.06
N ILE A 18 3.19 -13.73 -8.21
CA ILE A 18 2.29 -13.10 -9.19
C ILE A 18 2.09 -11.60 -8.86
N TYR A 19 1.88 -11.26 -7.59
CA TYR A 19 1.74 -9.87 -7.15
C TYR A 19 2.99 -9.04 -7.49
N ILE A 20 4.18 -9.57 -7.21
CA ILE A 20 5.45 -8.92 -7.54
C ILE A 20 5.59 -8.76 -9.06
N PHE A 21 5.31 -9.80 -9.84
CA PHE A 21 5.43 -9.74 -11.30
C PHE A 21 4.51 -8.69 -11.92
N ILE A 22 3.24 -8.65 -11.49
CA ILE A 22 2.26 -7.65 -11.93
C ILE A 22 2.69 -6.25 -11.46
N GLY A 23 3.15 -6.13 -10.21
CA GLY A 23 3.64 -4.89 -9.62
C GLY A 23 4.79 -4.28 -10.40
N ILE A 24 5.84 -5.07 -10.68
CA ILE A 24 7.01 -4.61 -11.47
C ILE A 24 6.59 -4.22 -12.88
N THR A 25 5.93 -5.14 -13.60
CA THR A 25 5.62 -4.94 -15.02
C THR A 25 4.69 -3.75 -15.21
N GLY A 26 3.64 -3.67 -14.39
CA GLY A 26 2.68 -2.58 -14.48
C GLY A 26 3.22 -1.24 -13.97
N SER A 27 3.99 -1.22 -12.87
CA SER A 27 4.64 0.01 -12.39
C SER A 27 5.61 0.56 -13.43
N LEU A 28 6.45 -0.30 -14.03
CA LEU A 28 7.40 0.11 -15.07
C LEU A 28 6.68 0.70 -16.30
N GLY A 29 5.59 0.07 -16.74
CA GLY A 29 4.78 0.57 -17.86
C GLY A 29 4.16 1.94 -17.56
N ASN A 30 3.62 2.12 -16.36
CA ASN A 30 2.99 3.37 -15.94
C ASN A 30 4.01 4.50 -15.72
N VAL A 31 5.14 4.22 -15.08
CA VAL A 31 6.25 5.18 -14.92
C VAL A 31 6.82 5.58 -16.28
N THR A 32 7.00 4.63 -17.20
CA THR A 32 7.46 4.93 -18.57
C THR A 32 6.47 5.84 -19.30
N THR A 33 5.17 5.58 -19.16
CA THR A 33 4.11 6.41 -19.76
C THR A 33 4.12 7.83 -19.17
N LEU A 34 4.26 7.95 -17.85
CA LEU A 34 4.39 9.22 -17.16
C LEU A 34 5.63 9.99 -17.64
N LEU A 35 6.79 9.34 -17.69
CA LEU A 35 8.04 9.93 -18.17
C LEU A 35 7.93 10.35 -19.64
N MET A 36 7.34 9.52 -20.50
CA MET A 36 7.13 9.87 -21.91
C MET A 36 6.28 11.13 -22.06
N ILE A 37 5.17 11.24 -21.32
CA ILE A 37 4.28 12.41 -21.41
C ILE A 37 4.99 13.66 -20.86
N THR A 38 5.71 13.53 -19.75
CA THR A 38 6.34 14.65 -19.04
C THR A 38 7.62 15.15 -19.71
N CYS A 39 8.53 14.26 -20.08
CA CYS A 39 9.82 14.59 -20.69
C CYS A 39 9.69 14.99 -22.17
N CYS A 40 8.81 14.34 -22.94
CA CYS A 40 8.63 14.67 -24.37
C CYS A 40 7.64 15.84 -24.59
N ARG A 41 7.22 16.52 -23.52
CA ARG A 41 6.36 17.71 -23.53
C ARG A 41 5.10 17.53 -24.39
N MET A 42 4.49 16.34 -24.34
CA MET A 42 3.28 15.94 -25.08
C MET A 42 2.00 16.63 -24.57
N TYR A 43 2.10 17.65 -23.69
CA TYR A 43 1.00 18.37 -23.06
C TYR A 43 0.12 19.21 -24.01
N ARG A 44 0.10 18.94 -25.31
CA ARG A 44 -0.74 19.71 -26.26
C ARG A 44 -2.24 19.46 -26.07
N LEU A 45 -2.63 18.35 -25.46
CA LEU A 45 -4.02 18.04 -25.13
C LEU A 45 -4.19 17.77 -23.63
N SER A 46 -5.28 18.29 -23.05
CA SER A 46 -5.69 18.03 -21.65
C SER A 46 -5.76 16.53 -21.32
N ALA A 47 -6.14 15.70 -22.30
CA ALA A 47 -6.21 14.25 -22.15
C ALA A 47 -4.87 13.62 -21.72
N TYR A 48 -3.73 14.11 -22.22
CA TYR A 48 -2.42 13.58 -21.86
C TYR A 48 -2.05 13.94 -20.43
N THR A 49 -2.44 15.11 -19.93
CA THR A 49 -2.24 15.49 -18.53
C THR A 49 -3.06 14.62 -17.60
N ILE A 50 -4.32 14.32 -17.95
CA ILE A 50 -5.18 13.43 -17.16
C ILE A 50 -4.63 12.00 -17.19
N MET A 51 -4.18 11.54 -18.36
CA MET A 51 -3.56 10.22 -18.52
C MET A 51 -2.25 10.08 -17.73
N ALA A 52 -1.43 11.13 -17.67
CA ALA A 52 -0.24 11.16 -16.82
C ALA A 52 -0.60 11.05 -15.34
N ASN A 53 -1.64 11.75 -14.89
CA ASN A 53 -2.11 11.65 -13.50
C ASN A 53 -2.62 10.24 -13.16
N LEU A 54 -3.35 9.62 -14.09
CA LEU A 54 -3.82 8.24 -13.95
C LEU A 54 -2.65 7.26 -13.89
N ALA A 55 -1.69 7.38 -14.79
CA ALA A 55 -0.49 6.54 -14.78
C ALA A 55 0.32 6.70 -13.48
N LEU A 56 0.40 7.92 -12.91
CA LEU A 56 1.03 8.14 -11.61
C LEU A 56 0.29 7.40 -10.49
N ALA A 57 -1.04 7.50 -10.42
CA ALA A 57 -1.85 6.81 -9.44
C ALA A 57 -1.71 5.28 -9.55
N ASP A 58 -1.80 4.75 -10.78
CA ASP A 58 -1.65 3.32 -11.04
C ASP A 58 -0.23 2.82 -10.72
N ALA A 59 0.81 3.61 -10.99
CA ALA A 59 2.18 3.26 -10.61
C ALA A 59 2.34 3.16 -9.08
N ILE A 60 1.77 4.11 -8.33
CA ILE A 60 1.82 4.11 -6.86
C ILE A 60 1.07 2.89 -6.31
N MET A 61 -0.16 2.63 -6.80
CA MET A 61 -0.93 1.45 -6.38
C MET A 61 -0.18 0.14 -6.69
N LEU A 62 0.44 0.02 -7.87
CA LEU A 62 1.16 -1.19 -8.24
C LEU A 62 2.46 -1.38 -7.46
N ILE A 63 3.10 -0.30 -7.01
CA ILE A 63 4.24 -0.39 -6.09
C ILE A 63 3.74 -0.84 -4.71
N VAL A 64 2.71 -0.23 -4.15
CA VAL A 64 2.23 -0.55 -2.81
C VAL A 64 1.54 -1.93 -2.79
N ALA A 65 0.47 -2.10 -3.56
CA ALA A 65 -0.27 -3.36 -3.61
C ALA A 65 0.51 -4.50 -4.28
N GLY A 66 1.28 -4.24 -5.33
CA GLY A 66 2.01 -5.28 -6.07
C GLY A 66 3.33 -5.68 -5.41
N LEU A 67 4.21 -4.70 -5.15
CA LEU A 67 5.54 -4.97 -4.58
C LEU A 67 5.50 -5.15 -3.07
N VAL A 68 4.94 -4.19 -2.32
CA VAL A 68 5.01 -4.23 -0.85
C VAL A 68 4.17 -5.37 -0.29
N CYS A 69 2.92 -5.56 -0.75
CA CYS A 69 2.11 -6.69 -0.31
C CYS A 69 2.64 -8.03 -0.84
N GLY A 70 3.15 -8.08 -2.08
CA GLY A 70 3.74 -9.29 -2.65
C GLY A 70 4.98 -9.77 -1.89
N LEU A 71 5.89 -8.86 -1.52
CA LEU A 71 7.06 -9.16 -0.69
C LEU A 71 6.67 -9.61 0.71
N ASN A 72 5.65 -8.98 1.31
CA ASN A 72 5.15 -9.38 2.62
C ASN A 72 4.59 -10.81 2.60
N ILE A 73 3.83 -11.19 1.56
CA ILE A 73 3.28 -12.54 1.42
C ILE A 73 4.39 -13.60 1.29
N ILE A 74 5.48 -13.31 0.58
CA ILE A 74 6.60 -14.25 0.41
C ILE A 74 7.45 -14.37 1.69
N GLN A 75 7.58 -13.32 2.50
CA GLN A 75 8.34 -13.37 3.75
C GLN A 75 7.64 -14.15 4.88
N VAL A 76 6.31 -14.17 4.91
CA VAL A 76 5.50 -14.86 5.94
C VAL A 76 5.81 -16.36 6.05
N PRO A 77 5.93 -17.16 4.97
CA PRO A 77 6.28 -18.59 5.08
C PRO A 77 7.72 -18.83 5.54
N PHE A 78 8.68 -17.95 5.21
CA PHE A 78 10.08 -18.12 5.64
C PHE A 78 10.28 -17.92 7.15
N LEU A 79 9.57 -16.95 7.75
CA LEU A 79 9.64 -16.69 9.20
C LEU A 79 9.00 -17.79 10.06
N ASN A 80 8.08 -18.58 9.49
CA ASN A 80 7.36 -19.62 10.23
C ASN A 80 8.09 -20.99 10.21
N TYR A 81 8.94 -21.23 9.21
CA TYR A 81 9.70 -22.48 9.09
C TYR A 81 10.86 -22.55 10.11
N ASP A 82 11.51 -21.43 10.40
CA ASP A 82 12.59 -21.35 11.40
C ASP A 82 12.08 -21.42 12.85
N ASN A 83 10.80 -21.14 13.08
CA ASN A 83 10.21 -21.09 14.43
C ASN A 83 9.75 -22.47 14.94
N THR A 84 9.80 -23.52 14.12
CA THR A 84 9.45 -24.89 14.55
C THR A 84 10.66 -25.76 14.90
N THR A 85 11.89 -25.26 14.78
CA THR A 85 13.08 -26.01 15.22
C THR A 85 13.76 -25.48 16.47
N ASN A 86 13.61 -24.20 16.84
CA ASN A 86 14.34 -23.65 17.99
C ASN A 86 13.42 -22.85 18.91
N ASN A 87 12.81 -23.54 19.88
CA ASN A 87 12.42 -22.87 21.11
C ASN A 87 13.68 -22.28 21.75
N SER A 88 13.69 -20.96 21.86
CA SER A 88 14.68 -20.07 22.48
C SER A 88 15.90 -19.69 21.62
N ALA A 89 15.85 -18.43 21.19
CA ALA A 89 16.94 -17.56 20.73
C ALA A 89 17.59 -17.88 19.37
N GLU A 90 17.26 -17.08 18.35
CA GLU A 90 18.26 -16.30 17.61
C GLU A 90 17.59 -15.35 16.61
N ILE A 91 17.55 -14.06 16.96
CA ILE A 91 17.52 -12.97 16.00
C ILE A 91 18.89 -13.00 15.32
N LEU A 92 18.96 -13.57 14.11
CA LEU A 92 20.20 -13.82 13.40
C LEU A 92 20.59 -12.60 12.58
N LEU A 93 21.45 -11.75 13.15
CA LEU A 93 22.35 -10.89 12.39
C LEU A 93 23.64 -10.69 13.19
N ILE A 94 24.74 -11.20 12.61
CA ILE A 94 26.17 -11.09 12.97
C ILE A 94 26.76 -12.35 13.65
N PRO A 95 27.64 -13.11 12.96
CA PRO A 95 28.48 -14.11 13.59
C PRO A 95 29.75 -13.42 14.12
N LEU A 96 29.92 -13.33 15.45
CA LEU A 96 31.21 -12.97 16.03
C LEU A 96 31.75 -14.13 16.87
N ASN A 97 32.69 -14.85 16.26
CA ASN A 97 33.65 -15.72 16.90
C ASN A 97 34.38 -14.95 18.02
N SER A 98 34.28 -15.37 19.28
CA SER A 98 35.26 -14.99 20.29
C SER A 98 35.29 -16.01 21.43
N SER A 99 36.42 -16.69 21.48
CA SER A 99 36.97 -17.53 22.54
C SER A 99 36.78 -17.00 23.97
N ASN A 100 36.49 -17.94 24.88
CA ASN A 100 36.88 -18.03 26.29
C ASN A 100 37.29 -16.71 26.98
N PHE A 101 36.41 -16.16 27.81
CA PHE A 101 36.80 -15.21 28.86
C PHE A 101 35.99 -15.44 30.13
N MET A 102 36.70 -15.80 31.20
CA MET A 102 36.17 -15.97 32.55
C MET A 102 36.11 -14.58 33.20
N THR A 103 34.91 -14.09 33.53
CA THR A 103 34.72 -12.80 34.22
C THR A 103 33.60 -12.84 35.25
N ASP A 104 33.82 -12.13 36.35
CA ASP A 104 32.99 -12.05 37.56
C ASP A 104 31.48 -11.83 37.32
N PRO A 105 30.61 -12.47 38.12
CA PRO A 105 29.15 -12.49 37.89
C PRO A 105 28.44 -11.13 38.06
N ILE A 106 29.06 -10.17 38.76
CA ILE A 106 28.42 -8.89 39.10
C ILE A 106 28.47 -7.88 37.94
N LYS A 107 29.57 -7.82 37.18
CA LYS A 107 29.67 -6.95 35.99
C LYS A 107 28.89 -7.49 34.79
N MET A 108 28.74 -8.82 34.71
CA MET A 108 27.97 -9.48 33.65
C MET A 108 26.47 -9.16 33.74
N ALA A 109 25.93 -8.96 34.94
CA ALA A 109 24.53 -8.61 35.15
C ALA A 109 24.20 -7.17 34.71
N GLU A 110 25.11 -6.23 34.96
CA GLU A 110 24.98 -4.83 34.56
C GLU A 110 25.06 -4.68 33.03
N ILE A 111 26.05 -5.31 32.40
CA ILE A 111 26.20 -5.35 30.92
C ILE A 111 24.98 -6.02 30.25
N LYS A 112 24.45 -7.10 30.84
CA LYS A 112 23.25 -7.77 30.32
C LYS A 112 21.99 -6.90 30.47
N SER A 113 21.90 -6.11 31.54
CA SER A 113 20.78 -5.17 31.74
C SER A 113 20.84 -3.98 30.79
N GLU A 114 22.03 -3.45 30.50
CA GLU A 114 22.21 -2.40 29.50
C GLU A 114 21.95 -2.94 28.09
N LEU A 115 22.48 -4.11 27.73
CA LEU A 115 22.21 -4.73 26.44
C LEU A 115 20.71 -5.05 26.27
N TYR A 116 20.03 -5.50 27.33
CA TYR A 116 18.58 -5.75 27.31
C TYR A 116 17.77 -4.46 27.14
N ASN A 117 18.16 -3.37 27.82
CA ASN A 117 17.50 -2.07 27.70
C ASN A 117 17.75 -1.40 26.34
N VAL A 118 18.96 -1.53 25.79
CA VAL A 118 19.31 -1.08 24.43
C VAL A 118 18.54 -1.89 23.38
N ASN A 119 18.44 -3.21 23.55
CA ASN A 119 17.70 -4.05 22.62
C ASN A 119 16.18 -3.77 22.68
N ARG A 120 15.64 -3.43 23.86
CA ARG A 120 14.23 -3.04 24.03
C ARG A 120 13.91 -1.67 23.46
N SER A 121 14.79 -0.67 23.65
CA SER A 121 14.59 0.66 23.07
C SER A 121 14.74 0.63 21.53
N GLN A 122 15.69 -0.16 21.02
CA GLN A 122 15.86 -0.39 19.58
C GLN A 122 14.68 -1.16 18.98
N PHE A 123 14.11 -2.13 19.69
CA PHE A 123 12.92 -2.85 19.23
C PHE A 123 11.66 -1.97 19.24
N ASN A 124 11.48 -1.14 20.27
CA ASN A 124 10.34 -0.21 20.35
C ASN A 124 10.38 0.84 19.24
N THR A 125 11.57 1.37 18.93
CA THR A 125 11.76 2.33 17.82
C THR A 125 11.51 1.68 16.46
N LEU A 126 12.00 0.46 16.24
CA LEU A 126 11.74 -0.30 15.01
C LEU A 126 10.24 -0.63 14.86
N LEU A 127 9.57 -1.02 15.96
CA LEU A 127 8.14 -1.30 15.95
C LEU A 127 7.30 -0.06 15.66
N GLU A 128 7.69 1.10 16.21
CA GLU A 128 7.07 2.39 15.93
C GLU A 128 7.27 2.80 14.45
N ASP A 129 8.49 2.63 13.92
CA ASP A 129 8.81 2.87 12.51
C ASP A 129 8.02 1.94 11.57
N LEU A 130 7.83 0.67 11.96
CA LEU A 130 7.05 -0.29 11.19
C LEU A 130 5.56 0.09 11.18
N HIS A 131 5.00 0.44 12.35
CA HIS A 131 3.60 0.85 12.46
C HIS A 131 3.33 2.14 11.67
N PHE A 132 4.25 3.11 11.74
CA PHE A 132 4.19 4.33 10.94
C PHE A 132 4.29 4.05 9.44
N SER A 133 5.16 3.13 9.03
CA SER A 133 5.31 2.73 7.63
C SER A 133 4.06 2.07 7.07
N VAL A 134 3.43 1.15 7.82
CA VAL A 134 2.18 0.49 7.43
C VAL A 134 1.02 1.49 7.33
N PHE A 135 0.96 2.42 8.28
CA PHE A 135 -0.01 3.53 8.24
C PHE A 135 0.17 4.38 6.98
N LEU A 136 1.41 4.81 6.68
CA LEU A 136 1.71 5.61 5.49
C LEU A 136 1.40 4.86 4.18
N LEU A 137 1.70 3.56 4.11
CA LEU A 137 1.40 2.73 2.95
C LEU A 137 -0.11 2.64 2.72
N SER A 138 -0.88 2.41 3.78
CA SER A 138 -2.35 2.35 3.71
C SER A 138 -2.95 3.71 3.33
N PHE A 139 -2.43 4.80 3.89
CA PHE A 139 -2.82 6.16 3.54
C PHE A 139 -2.56 6.47 2.06
N LEU A 140 -1.34 6.15 1.59
CA LEU A 140 -0.93 6.38 0.21
C LEU A 140 -1.74 5.54 -0.78
N GLU A 141 -2.05 4.30 -0.44
CA GLU A 141 -2.88 3.41 -1.26
C GLU A 141 -4.29 3.96 -1.43
N ILE A 142 -4.95 4.37 -0.34
CA ILE A 142 -6.31 4.95 -0.40
C ILE A 142 -6.29 6.25 -1.21
N ALA A 143 -5.28 7.11 -1.00
CA ALA A 143 -5.14 8.37 -1.73
C ALA A 143 -4.91 8.15 -3.23
N ALA A 144 -4.03 7.21 -3.59
CA ALA A 144 -3.75 6.87 -4.99
C ALA A 144 -4.94 6.23 -5.68
N TRP A 145 -5.63 5.29 -5.01
CA TRP A 145 -6.82 4.61 -5.55
C TRP A 145 -7.96 5.58 -5.86
N THR A 146 -8.26 6.46 -4.91
CA THR A 146 -9.29 7.50 -5.08
C THR A 146 -8.92 8.49 -6.18
N ALA A 147 -7.67 8.97 -6.20
CA ALA A 147 -7.18 9.86 -7.26
C ALA A 147 -7.23 9.19 -8.64
N GLY A 148 -6.92 7.89 -8.71
CA GLY A 148 -6.99 7.07 -9.92
C GLY A 148 -8.40 6.95 -10.48
N ILE A 149 -9.38 6.57 -9.65
CA ILE A 149 -10.79 6.47 -10.07
C ILE A 149 -11.33 7.80 -10.60
N ILE A 150 -11.08 8.90 -9.88
CA ILE A 150 -11.55 10.21 -10.31
C ILE A 150 -10.86 10.62 -11.63
N SER A 151 -9.56 10.34 -11.77
CA SER A 151 -8.82 10.60 -13.02
C SER A 151 -9.37 9.80 -14.20
N HIS A 152 -9.73 8.54 -13.97
CA HIS A 152 -10.35 7.70 -14.98
C HIS A 152 -11.73 8.24 -15.42
N ALA A 153 -12.53 8.71 -14.47
CA ALA A 153 -13.80 9.39 -14.76
C ALA A 153 -13.61 10.68 -15.56
N LEU A 154 -12.64 11.52 -15.15
CA LEU A 154 -12.29 12.76 -15.87
C LEU A 154 -11.82 12.48 -17.30
N LEU A 155 -11.07 11.40 -17.53
CA LEU A 155 -10.64 11.01 -18.87
C LEU A 155 -11.85 10.62 -19.74
N GLY A 156 -12.83 9.90 -19.18
CA GLY A 156 -14.08 9.56 -19.86
C GLY A 156 -14.90 10.80 -20.23
N ILE A 157 -15.05 11.74 -19.29
CA ILE A 157 -15.72 13.02 -19.53
C ILE A 157 -14.97 13.84 -20.60
N ASN A 158 -13.64 13.90 -20.55
CA ASN A 158 -12.83 14.62 -21.53
C ASN A 158 -13.06 14.08 -22.95
N ARG A 159 -13.13 12.75 -23.11
CA ARG A 159 -13.45 12.12 -24.40
C ARG A 159 -14.87 12.40 -24.86
N CYS A 160 -15.85 12.31 -23.95
CA CYS A 160 -17.26 12.61 -24.25
C CYS A 160 -17.45 14.06 -24.71
N VAL A 161 -16.88 15.02 -23.98
CA VAL A 161 -16.97 16.45 -24.32
C VAL A 161 -16.29 16.75 -25.66
N ALA A 162 -15.15 16.12 -25.95
CA ALA A 162 -14.46 16.31 -27.23
C ALA A 162 -15.31 15.86 -28.43
N ILE A 163 -16.07 14.77 -28.30
CA ILE A 163 -16.95 14.23 -29.35
C ILE A 163 -18.23 15.07 -29.45
N CYS A 164 -18.92 15.29 -28.33
CA CYS A 164 -20.23 15.95 -28.31
C CYS A 164 -20.17 17.46 -28.62
N PHE A 165 -19.03 18.12 -28.33
CA PHE A 165 -18.89 19.58 -28.45
C PHE A 165 -17.70 20.02 -29.31
N TYR A 166 -17.31 19.19 -30.29
CA TYR A 166 -16.15 19.37 -31.19
C TYR A 166 -15.99 20.77 -31.81
N ARG A 167 -17.07 21.57 -31.90
CA ARG A 167 -17.08 22.82 -32.68
C ARG A 167 -17.21 24.14 -31.91
N THR A 168 -17.75 24.18 -30.68
CA THR A 168 -18.11 25.46 -30.03
C THR A 168 -17.68 25.62 -28.56
N ARG A 169 -17.60 24.55 -27.76
CA ARG A 169 -17.27 24.63 -26.32
C ARG A 169 -16.08 23.78 -25.87
N ALA A 170 -15.61 22.84 -26.71
CA ALA A 170 -14.48 21.98 -26.37
C ALA A 170 -13.16 22.77 -26.16
N LYS A 171 -12.95 23.90 -26.86
CA LYS A 171 -11.67 24.63 -26.83
C LYS A 171 -11.32 25.23 -25.46
N THR A 172 -12.31 25.54 -24.62
CA THR A 172 -12.10 26.12 -23.28
C THR A 172 -11.88 25.06 -22.20
N ILE A 173 -12.61 23.94 -22.29
CA ILE A 173 -12.56 22.83 -21.31
C ILE A 173 -11.35 21.92 -21.58
N ASN A 174 -10.96 21.75 -22.86
CA ASN A 174 -9.84 20.91 -23.27
C ASN A 174 -8.47 21.63 -23.11
N ARG A 175 -8.41 22.69 -22.29
CA ARG A 175 -7.15 23.39 -21.97
C ARG A 175 -6.38 22.60 -20.93
N VAL A 176 -5.07 22.56 -21.12
CA VAL A 176 -4.10 21.91 -20.20
C VAL A 176 -4.24 22.44 -18.77
N SER A 177 -4.48 23.75 -18.60
CA SER A 177 -4.66 24.36 -17.29
C SER A 177 -5.83 23.75 -16.50
N PHE A 178 -6.94 23.41 -17.17
CA PHE A 178 -8.09 22.81 -16.49
C PHE A 178 -7.79 21.36 -16.09
N ALA A 179 -7.02 20.63 -16.89
CA ALA A 179 -6.56 19.28 -16.56
C ALA A 179 -5.58 19.27 -15.38
N LEU A 180 -4.68 20.25 -15.30
CA LEU A 180 -3.78 20.40 -14.15
C LEU A 180 -4.56 20.68 -12.86
N ILE A 181 -5.53 21.62 -12.92
CA ILE A 181 -6.40 21.92 -11.78
C ILE A 181 -7.20 20.66 -11.37
N GLY A 182 -7.81 19.98 -12.35
CA GLY A 182 -8.54 18.73 -12.10
C GLY A 182 -7.67 17.66 -11.43
N SER A 183 -6.45 17.44 -11.94
CA SER A 183 -5.47 16.53 -11.34
C SER A 183 -5.13 16.91 -9.89
N THR A 184 -4.84 18.18 -9.61
CA THR A 184 -4.57 18.62 -8.22
C THR A 184 -5.77 18.39 -7.29
N ILE A 185 -6.99 18.63 -7.77
CA ILE A 185 -8.22 18.39 -7.01
C ILE A 185 -8.41 16.88 -6.74
N THR A 186 -8.10 16.01 -7.70
CA THR A 186 -8.21 14.56 -7.49
C THR A 186 -7.33 14.08 -6.33
N TRP A 187 -6.10 14.59 -6.23
CA TRP A 187 -5.19 14.28 -5.13
C TRP A 187 -5.64 14.90 -3.82
N LEU A 188 -6.15 16.13 -3.84
CA LEU A 188 -6.73 16.75 -2.63
C LEU A 188 -7.88 15.90 -2.07
N ILE A 189 -8.80 15.47 -2.94
CA ILE A 189 -9.90 14.59 -2.55
C ILE A 189 -9.34 13.28 -2.00
N GLY A 190 -8.37 12.68 -2.68
CA GLY A 190 -7.78 11.42 -2.22
C GLY A 190 -7.08 11.51 -0.87
N ILE A 191 -6.38 12.61 -0.61
CA ILE A 191 -5.76 12.90 0.70
C ILE A 191 -6.84 13.03 1.78
N ILE A 192 -7.93 13.75 1.51
CA ILE A 192 -9.05 13.89 2.46
C ILE A 192 -9.71 12.52 2.72
N THR A 193 -9.93 11.72 1.68
CA THR A 193 -10.52 10.38 1.82
C THR A 193 -9.58 9.43 2.57
N ALA A 194 -8.27 9.47 2.28
CA ALA A 194 -7.28 8.69 3.01
C ALA A 194 -7.21 9.11 4.47
N TYR A 195 -7.23 10.41 4.76
CA TYR A 195 -7.28 10.94 6.12
C TYR A 195 -8.50 10.41 6.87
N ILE A 196 -9.69 10.39 6.27
CA ILE A 196 -10.89 9.81 6.88
C ILE A 196 -10.73 8.28 7.05
N GLY A 197 -10.19 7.59 6.04
CA GLY A 197 -10.08 6.14 6.01
C GLY A 197 -9.04 5.55 6.96
N THR A 198 -8.00 6.30 7.31
CA THR A 198 -6.92 5.83 8.20
C THR A 198 -7.05 6.34 9.64
N MET A 199 -8.07 7.13 9.97
CA MET A 199 -8.31 7.55 11.35
C MET A 199 -8.73 6.36 12.20
N PRO A 200 -8.08 6.15 13.38
CA PRO A 200 -8.47 5.07 14.25
C PRO A 200 -9.88 5.32 14.80
N VAL A 201 -10.73 4.31 14.70
CA VAL A 201 -12.12 4.24 15.16
C VAL A 201 -12.40 4.91 16.54
N PRO A 202 -11.54 4.87 17.57
CA PRO A 202 -11.82 5.58 18.83
C PRO A 202 -11.94 7.10 18.76
N LEU A 203 -11.46 7.77 17.69
CA LEU A 203 -11.60 9.23 17.50
C LEU A 203 -12.83 9.62 16.68
N MET A 204 -13.31 8.71 15.83
CA MET A 204 -14.61 8.81 15.18
C MET A 204 -15.61 8.15 16.10
N GLY A 205 -16.25 8.92 16.98
CA GLY A 205 -17.37 8.46 17.83
C GLY A 205 -18.62 8.00 17.04
N ILE A 206 -18.44 7.43 15.85
CA ILE A 206 -19.45 6.80 15.00
C ILE A 206 -19.50 5.32 15.38
N ARG A 207 -20.61 4.96 16.03
CA ARG A 207 -21.04 3.57 16.23
C ARG A 207 -21.17 2.87 14.87
N THR A 208 -20.28 1.91 14.61
CA THR A 208 -20.26 1.07 13.40
C THR A 208 -21.48 0.15 13.29
N ASP A 209 -22.24 -0.01 14.37
CA ASP A 209 -23.48 -0.77 14.49
C ASP A 209 -24.69 -0.15 13.75
N MET A 210 -24.56 1.04 13.14
CA MET A 210 -25.64 1.67 12.36
C MET A 210 -25.62 1.38 10.85
N TRP A 211 -24.61 0.67 10.33
CA TRP A 211 -24.43 0.50 8.88
C TRP A 211 -24.74 -0.92 8.35
N THR A 212 -25.15 -1.86 9.20
CA THR A 212 -25.67 -3.13 8.73
C THR A 212 -27.15 -2.96 8.37
N VAL A 213 -27.44 -2.79 7.08
CA VAL A 213 -28.80 -3.02 6.56
C VAL A 213 -29.11 -4.51 6.69
N SER A 214 -29.76 -4.89 7.77
CA SER A 214 -30.26 -6.23 7.99
C SER A 214 -31.53 -6.44 7.15
N PHE A 215 -31.40 -7.14 6.03
CA PHE A 215 -32.55 -7.71 5.34
C PHE A 215 -33.05 -8.93 6.12
N LEU A 216 -33.73 -8.69 7.25
CA LEU A 216 -34.60 -9.69 7.82
C LEU A 216 -35.84 -9.75 6.92
N SER A 217 -35.83 -10.66 5.95
CA SER A 217 -37.04 -11.03 5.22
C SER A 217 -38.04 -11.56 6.25
N THR A 218 -39.16 -10.87 6.42
CA THR A 218 -40.34 -11.37 7.14
C THR A 218 -40.91 -12.54 6.35
N ALA A 219 -40.26 -13.70 6.44
CA ALA A 219 -40.84 -14.97 6.07
C ALA A 219 -41.91 -15.29 7.11
N GLY A 220 -43.16 -15.22 6.65
CA GLY A 220 -44.34 -15.18 7.49
C GLY A 220 -44.47 -16.30 8.52
N ARG A 221 -45.08 -15.94 9.64
CA ARG A 221 -45.77 -16.87 10.53
C ARG A 221 -46.99 -16.18 11.12
N ARG A 222 -48.16 -16.41 10.51
CA ARG A 222 -49.40 -16.73 11.24
C ARG A 222 -49.45 -18.27 11.24
N PRO A 223 -49.83 -18.94 12.32
CA PRO A 223 -51.11 -18.77 13.02
C PRO A 223 -50.98 -18.20 14.44
#